data_AF-A0A4R6STI2-F1
#
_entry.id   AF-A0A4R6STI2-F1
#
_cell.length_a   1.000
_cell.length_b   1.000
_cell.length_c   1.000
_cell.angle_alpha   90.00
_cell.angle_beta   90.00
_cell.angle_gamma   90.00
#
_symmetry.space_group_name_H-M   'P 1'
#
loop_
_entity.id
_entity.type
_entity.pdbx_description
1 polymer ?
#
loop_
_entity_poly.entity_id
_entity_poly.type
_entity_poly.pdbx_seq_one_letter_code
_entity_poly.pdbx_strand_id
1 'polypeptide(L)'
;MKTSLEEITKRLNGKVSSQNLFNANFNGKSLKKIVINNYRNYKVQLDIYNDLLSINIKIESDWAFSINNPDEIFNYKTPITLKNYPYKVYISEARQYTVKNFIENFRISFFDKISGLGLSNIESVFLYRNVICFGLNYERNLVGDLEYIINTIESNEEIFFKGIMEPRFYKKNIPEKLRHLIPLIKKWGISDDDERTELIDAMSEKQKKKLVNEVSPHFNEVNEFLNSFGDNPMSEEAMLLGNLAELVSELIAN
;
A
#
# COMPACT_ATOMS: atom_id res chain seq x y z
N MET A 1 -6.49 17.06 23.44
CA MET A 1 -5.14 17.67 23.50
C MET A 1 -4.47 17.33 22.17
N LYS A 2 -4.09 18.32 21.36
CA LYS A 2 -3.52 18.11 20.02
C LYS A 2 -2.17 17.39 20.18
N THR A 3 -2.09 16.12 19.80
CA THR A 3 -0.82 15.38 19.82
C THR A 3 0.09 15.98 18.75
N SER A 4 1.29 16.44 19.13
CA SER A 4 2.21 17.00 18.13
C SER A 4 2.77 15.90 17.24
N LEU A 5 3.20 16.26 16.03
CA LEU A 5 3.83 15.31 15.11
C LEU A 5 5.08 14.66 15.73
N GLU A 6 5.83 15.43 16.51
CA GLU A 6 6.99 14.97 17.27
C GLU A 6 6.60 13.94 18.32
N GLU A 7 5.48 14.17 19.02
CA GLU A 7 4.97 13.24 20.01
C GLU A 7 4.49 11.93 19.38
N ILE A 8 3.81 11.99 18.23
CA ILE A 8 3.42 10.79 17.45
C ILE A 8 4.66 10.02 17.01
N THR A 9 5.62 10.72 16.42
CA THR A 9 6.88 10.14 15.95
C THR A 9 7.61 9.43 17.09
N LYS A 10 7.73 10.08 18.25
CA LYS A 10 8.39 9.52 19.43
C LYS A 10 7.63 8.34 20.02
N ARG A 11 6.32 8.43 20.16
CA ARG A 11 5.48 7.38 20.76
C ARG A 11 5.41 6.13 19.88
N LEU A 12 5.35 6.31 18.56
CA LEU A 12 5.19 5.21 17.61
C LEU A 12 6.53 4.73 17.01
N ASN A 13 7.65 5.29 17.46
CA ASN A 13 8.99 5.02 16.91
C ASN A 13 9.05 5.18 15.37
N GLY A 14 8.43 6.26 14.89
CA GLY A 14 8.35 6.59 13.47
C GLY A 14 9.60 7.32 12.96
N LYS A 15 9.85 7.23 11.65
CA LYS A 15 10.86 8.02 10.94
C LYS A 15 10.17 9.13 10.16
N VAL A 16 10.62 10.36 10.32
CA VAL A 16 10.12 11.53 9.57
C VAL A 16 10.99 11.72 8.32
N SER A 17 10.36 11.94 7.17
CA SER A 17 11.04 12.39 5.96
C SER A 17 10.21 13.44 5.22
N SER A 18 10.91 14.27 4.44
CA SER A 18 10.26 15.21 3.52
C SER A 18 9.72 14.48 2.30
N GLN A 19 8.61 14.96 1.76
CA GLN A 19 8.04 14.47 0.51
C GLN A 19 7.33 15.62 -0.23
N ASN A 20 6.81 15.35 -1.42
CA ASN A 20 5.97 16.28 -2.17
C ASN A 20 4.84 15.52 -2.86
N LEU A 21 3.94 14.94 -2.05
CA LEU A 21 2.89 14.06 -2.52
C LEU A 21 1.57 14.84 -2.63
N PHE A 22 1.05 14.99 -3.85
CA PHE A 22 -0.32 15.46 -4.05
C PHE A 22 -1.30 14.30 -3.97
N ASN A 23 -2.43 14.51 -3.29
CA ASN A 23 -3.49 13.52 -3.20
C ASN A 23 -4.85 14.18 -3.45
N ALA A 24 -5.56 13.71 -4.48
CA ALA A 24 -6.84 14.25 -4.90
C ALA A 24 -7.94 14.05 -3.86
N ASN A 25 -7.92 12.95 -3.09
CA ASN A 25 -8.89 12.68 -2.04
C ASN A 25 -8.81 13.70 -0.88
N PHE A 26 -7.64 14.32 -0.69
CA PHE A 26 -7.40 15.32 0.35
C PHE A 26 -7.31 16.75 -0.20
N ASN A 27 -7.43 16.92 -1.52
CA ASN A 27 -7.24 18.20 -2.24
C ASN A 27 -6.01 18.99 -1.73
N GLY A 28 -4.90 18.30 -1.54
CA GLY A 28 -3.76 18.84 -0.81
C GLY A 28 -2.44 18.19 -1.15
N LYS A 29 -1.37 18.88 -0.78
CA LYS A 29 0.00 18.36 -0.85
C LYS A 29 0.50 18.03 0.54
N SER A 30 1.02 16.82 0.70
CA SER A 30 1.80 16.46 1.87
C SER A 30 3.26 16.79 1.64
N LEU A 31 3.84 17.50 2.62
CA LEU A 31 5.26 17.87 2.62
C LEU A 31 6.11 16.98 3.54
N LYS A 32 5.45 16.17 4.37
CA LYS A 32 6.10 15.31 5.37
C LYS A 32 5.37 13.97 5.45
N LYS A 33 6.13 12.89 5.53
CA LYS A 33 5.63 11.57 5.92
C LYS A 33 6.25 11.13 7.25
N ILE A 34 5.49 10.35 8.01
CA ILE A 34 6.03 9.50 9.08
C ILE A 34 5.87 8.05 8.64
N VAL A 35 6.93 7.28 8.69
CA VAL A 35 6.89 5.83 8.43
C VAL A 35 7.20 5.06 9.72
N ILE A 36 6.30 4.15 10.08
CA ILE A 36 6.44 3.21 11.19
C ILE A 36 6.52 1.82 10.59
N ASN A 37 7.74 1.26 10.54
CA ASN A 37 7.99 0.00 9.83
C ASN A 37 7.44 -1.24 10.55
N ASN A 38 7.16 -1.14 11.84
CA ASN A 38 6.63 -2.27 12.61
C ASN A 38 5.73 -1.79 13.75
N TYR A 39 4.47 -1.53 13.44
CA TYR A 39 3.42 -1.33 14.43
C TYR A 39 2.57 -2.59 14.51
N ARG A 40 2.80 -3.44 15.52
CA ARG A 40 2.11 -4.74 15.66
C ARG A 40 2.17 -5.59 14.37
N ASN A 41 3.34 -5.63 13.72
CA ASN A 41 3.61 -6.28 12.43
C ASN A 41 3.01 -5.61 11.18
N TYR A 42 2.50 -4.38 11.30
CA TYR A 42 2.07 -3.58 10.16
C TYR A 42 3.08 -2.47 9.84
N LYS A 43 3.27 -2.20 8.55
CA LYS A 43 3.87 -0.95 8.07
C LYS A 43 2.77 0.11 8.04
N VAL A 44 2.96 1.17 8.80
CA VAL A 44 2.03 2.31 8.88
C VAL A 44 2.74 3.54 8.36
N GLN A 45 2.12 4.26 7.42
CA GLN A 45 2.58 5.54 6.93
C GLN A 45 1.55 6.62 7.26
N LEU A 46 2.01 7.76 7.76
CA LEU A 46 1.21 8.93 8.04
C LEU A 46 1.62 10.06 7.09
N ASP A 47 0.67 10.62 6.35
CA ASP A 47 0.89 11.80 5.51
C ASP A 47 -0.04 12.92 5.97
N ILE A 48 0.49 14.13 6.10
CA ILE A 48 -0.26 15.28 6.61
C ILE A 48 -0.71 16.15 5.45
N TYR A 49 -1.99 16.49 5.37
CA TYR A 49 -2.60 17.33 4.33
C TYR A 49 -3.49 18.39 4.97
N ASN A 50 -3.08 19.67 5.01
CA ASN A 50 -3.89 20.76 5.58
C ASN A 50 -4.52 20.36 6.95
N ASP A 51 -5.85 20.19 7.00
CA ASP A 51 -6.62 19.83 8.20
C ASP A 51 -6.82 18.31 8.39
N LEU A 52 -6.34 17.51 7.45
CA LEU A 52 -6.45 16.06 7.42
C LEU A 52 -5.06 15.38 7.56
N LEU A 53 -5.12 14.13 7.95
CA LEU A 53 -4.01 13.19 7.98
C LEU A 53 -4.49 11.92 7.27
N SER A 54 -3.66 11.33 6.41
CA SER A 54 -3.88 9.97 5.96
C SER A 54 -3.09 8.99 6.81
N ILE A 55 -3.76 7.97 7.35
CA ILE A 55 -3.14 6.78 7.94
C ILE A 55 -3.21 5.66 6.91
N ASN A 56 -2.08 5.33 6.31
CA ASN A 56 -1.93 4.26 5.31
C ASN A 56 -1.38 3.01 5.99
N ILE A 57 -2.12 1.91 5.95
CA ILE A 57 -1.73 0.63 6.54
C ILE A 57 -1.65 -0.41 5.44
N LYS A 58 -0.45 -0.97 5.25
CA LYS A 58 -0.25 -2.04 4.25
C LYS A 58 -1.02 -3.28 4.70
N ILE A 59 -1.90 -3.76 3.83
CA ILE A 59 -2.79 -4.91 4.05
C ILE A 59 -2.90 -5.70 2.74
N GLU A 60 -3.63 -6.80 2.75
CA GLU A 60 -4.08 -7.45 1.53
C GLU A 60 -5.58 -7.70 1.57
N SER A 61 -6.26 -7.41 0.47
CA SER A 61 -7.69 -7.61 0.33
C SER A 61 -8.08 -7.78 -1.14
N ASP A 62 -9.09 -8.63 -1.41
CA ASP A 62 -9.69 -8.73 -2.74
C ASP A 62 -10.55 -7.51 -3.10
N TRP A 63 -10.87 -6.70 -2.10
CA TRP A 63 -11.88 -5.65 -2.15
C TRP A 63 -11.26 -4.28 -2.35
N ALA A 64 -12.00 -3.42 -3.05
CA ALA A 64 -11.66 -2.02 -3.20
C ALA A 64 -12.93 -1.17 -3.24
N PHE A 65 -13.00 -0.17 -2.36
CA PHE A 65 -14.13 0.74 -2.18
C PHE A 65 -13.72 1.90 -1.27
N SER A 66 -14.55 2.94 -1.19
CA SER A 66 -14.40 4.00 -0.18
C SER A 66 -15.64 4.12 0.71
N ILE A 67 -15.47 4.68 1.89
CA ILE A 67 -16.52 4.94 2.88
C ILE A 67 -16.56 6.44 3.15
N ASN A 68 -17.78 6.95 3.27
CA ASN A 68 -18.17 8.33 3.59
C ASN A 68 -18.03 9.32 2.43
N ASN A 69 -16.86 9.40 1.79
CA ASN A 69 -16.65 10.21 0.58
C ASN A 69 -16.16 9.35 -0.61
N PRO A 70 -16.42 9.79 -1.85
CA PRO A 70 -15.92 9.10 -3.04
C PRO A 70 -14.40 9.12 -3.13
N ASP A 71 -13.84 8.15 -3.86
CA ASP A 71 -12.42 8.13 -4.20
C ASP A 71 -12.20 8.82 -5.55
N GLU A 72 -11.40 9.89 -5.55
CA GLU A 72 -11.06 10.68 -6.73
C GLU A 72 -9.84 10.13 -7.49
N ILE A 73 -9.02 9.28 -6.87
CA ILE A 73 -7.81 8.70 -7.48
C ILE A 73 -8.20 7.54 -8.40
N PHE A 74 -9.02 6.62 -7.89
CA PHE A 74 -9.48 5.40 -8.58
C PHE A 74 -10.94 5.48 -9.02
N ASN A 75 -11.55 6.66 -8.90
CA ASN A 75 -12.89 6.96 -9.40
C ASN A 75 -13.98 6.05 -8.79
N TYR A 76 -13.92 5.79 -7.48
CA TYR A 76 -15.00 5.11 -6.75
C TYR A 76 -16.10 6.13 -6.44
N LYS A 77 -16.97 6.36 -7.42
CA LYS A 77 -18.03 7.39 -7.36
C LYS A 77 -19.44 6.84 -7.29
N THR A 78 -19.63 5.54 -7.47
CA THR A 78 -20.98 4.93 -7.45
C THR A 78 -21.39 4.63 -6.02
N PRO A 79 -22.40 5.32 -5.44
CA PRO A 79 -22.78 5.12 -4.06
C PRO A 79 -23.64 3.87 -3.88
N ILE A 80 -23.40 3.17 -2.77
CA ILE A 80 -24.22 2.09 -2.22
C ILE A 80 -24.65 2.53 -0.82
N THR A 81 -25.96 2.43 -0.56
CA THR A 81 -26.54 2.66 0.77
C THR A 81 -26.77 1.33 1.46
N LEU A 82 -26.25 1.20 2.67
CA LEU A 82 -26.45 0.01 3.50
C LEU A 82 -27.50 0.31 4.56
N LYS A 83 -28.37 -0.65 4.82
CA LYS A 83 -29.41 -0.51 5.85
C LYS A 83 -28.74 -0.40 7.22
N ASN A 84 -29.18 0.57 8.02
CA ASN A 84 -28.69 0.82 9.39
C ASN A 84 -27.20 1.21 9.49
N TYR A 85 -26.58 1.66 8.39
CA TYR A 85 -25.20 2.14 8.38
C TYR A 85 -25.16 3.66 8.15
N PRO A 86 -24.42 4.43 8.97
CA PRO A 86 -24.44 5.90 8.89
C PRO A 86 -23.72 6.49 7.68
N TYR A 87 -22.86 5.70 6.99
CA TYR A 87 -22.05 6.21 5.89
C TYR A 87 -22.47 5.64 4.53
N LYS A 88 -22.18 6.39 3.47
CA LYS A 88 -22.25 5.86 2.11
C LYS A 88 -20.99 5.06 1.82
N VAL A 89 -21.14 3.96 1.09
CA VAL A 89 -20.00 3.21 0.52
C VAL A 89 -19.94 3.52 -0.96
N TYR A 90 -18.77 3.86 -1.50
CA TYR A 90 -18.61 4.11 -2.93
C TYR A 90 -17.71 3.07 -3.57
N ILE A 91 -18.04 2.72 -4.81
CA ILE A 91 -17.35 1.67 -5.56
C ILE A 91 -17.13 2.11 -7.00
N SER A 92 -16.29 1.36 -7.71
CA SER A 92 -16.18 1.46 -9.17
C SER A 92 -17.44 0.90 -9.84
N GLU A 93 -17.91 1.58 -10.88
CA GLU A 93 -19.04 1.15 -11.71
C GLU A 93 -18.82 -0.26 -12.29
N ALA A 94 -17.59 -0.56 -12.71
CA ALA A 94 -17.22 -1.85 -13.29
C ALA A 94 -17.37 -3.06 -12.32
N ARG A 95 -17.52 -2.82 -11.02
CA ARG A 95 -17.56 -3.88 -9.98
C ARG A 95 -18.85 -3.90 -9.15
N GLN A 96 -19.91 -3.22 -9.62
CA GLN A 96 -21.13 -3.00 -8.85
C GLN A 96 -21.77 -4.27 -8.29
N TYR A 97 -21.91 -5.31 -9.10
CA TYR A 97 -22.57 -6.54 -8.66
C TYR A 97 -21.78 -7.34 -7.62
N THR A 98 -20.47 -7.52 -7.82
CA THR A 98 -19.63 -8.33 -6.94
C THR A 98 -19.48 -7.69 -5.56
N VAL A 99 -19.26 -6.37 -5.52
CA VAL A 99 -19.06 -5.67 -4.25
C VAL A 99 -20.38 -5.52 -3.49
N LYS A 100 -21.51 -5.29 -4.17
CA LYS A 100 -22.81 -5.21 -3.50
C LYS A 100 -23.17 -6.52 -2.81
N ASN A 101 -23.07 -7.66 -3.50
CA ASN A 101 -23.35 -8.97 -2.90
C ASN A 101 -22.44 -9.26 -1.71
N PHE A 102 -21.17 -8.88 -1.81
CA PHE A 102 -20.22 -9.04 -0.74
C PHE A 102 -20.57 -8.20 0.50
N ILE A 103 -20.89 -6.93 0.30
CA ILE A 103 -21.26 -6.03 1.40
C ILE A 103 -22.56 -6.50 2.07
N GLU A 104 -23.56 -6.90 1.27
CA GLU A 104 -24.87 -7.34 1.77
C GLU A 104 -24.80 -8.67 2.54
N ASN A 105 -23.88 -9.57 2.16
CA ASN A 105 -23.85 -10.92 2.74
C ASN A 105 -22.84 -11.13 3.87
N PHE A 106 -21.76 -10.34 3.98
CA PHE A 106 -20.60 -10.84 4.71
C PHE A 106 -20.02 -9.97 5.84
N ARG A 107 -20.17 -8.64 5.90
CA ARG A 107 -19.22 -7.84 6.71
C ARG A 107 -19.80 -6.73 7.59
N ILE A 108 -20.90 -7.03 8.27
CA ILE A 108 -21.45 -6.18 9.33
C ILE A 108 -20.37 -5.83 10.37
N SER A 109 -19.52 -6.78 10.78
CA SER A 109 -18.48 -6.57 11.80
C SER A 109 -17.46 -5.49 11.44
N PHE A 110 -17.04 -5.40 10.18
CA PHE A 110 -16.10 -4.37 9.75
C PHE A 110 -16.80 -3.01 9.65
N PHE A 111 -17.94 -2.94 8.96
CA PHE A 111 -18.67 -1.68 8.82
C PHE A 111 -19.07 -1.13 10.19
N ASP A 112 -19.58 -1.95 11.11
CA ASP A 112 -19.94 -1.53 12.48
C ASP A 112 -18.74 -0.96 13.24
N LYS A 113 -17.55 -1.57 13.11
CA LYS A 113 -16.32 -1.03 13.71
C LYS A 113 -15.92 0.29 13.05
N ILE A 114 -16.01 0.40 11.72
CA ILE A 114 -15.78 1.69 11.05
C ILE A 114 -16.78 2.76 11.51
N SER A 115 -18.04 2.40 11.78
CA SER A 115 -18.99 3.33 12.41
C SER A 115 -18.56 3.78 13.80
N GLY A 116 -17.92 2.90 14.57
CA GLY A 116 -17.36 3.22 15.88
C GLY A 116 -16.25 4.29 15.83
N LEU A 117 -15.59 4.50 14.68
CA LEU A 117 -14.65 5.61 14.52
C LEU A 117 -15.35 6.98 14.51
N GLY A 118 -16.63 7.07 14.15
CA GLY A 118 -17.34 8.36 14.14
C GLY A 118 -16.70 9.35 13.15
N LEU A 119 -16.57 8.95 11.89
CA LEU A 119 -16.12 9.82 10.79
C LEU A 119 -17.04 11.05 10.67
N SER A 120 -16.44 12.24 10.63
CA SER A 120 -17.07 13.50 10.25
C SER A 120 -17.27 13.59 8.74
N ASN A 121 -17.94 14.64 8.25
CA ASN A 121 -18.24 14.80 6.83
C ASN A 121 -17.01 14.95 5.92
N ILE A 122 -15.85 15.33 6.46
CA ILE A 122 -14.60 15.49 5.70
C ILE A 122 -13.67 14.26 5.79
N GLU A 123 -14.01 13.29 6.62
CA GLU A 123 -13.18 12.11 6.88
C GLU A 123 -13.65 10.92 6.06
N SER A 124 -12.74 10.01 5.74
CA SER A 124 -13.05 8.90 4.83
C SER A 124 -12.17 7.70 5.10
N VAL A 125 -12.63 6.54 4.64
CA VAL A 125 -11.81 5.33 4.55
C VAL A 125 -11.73 4.92 3.09
N PHE A 126 -10.53 4.71 2.57
CA PHE A 126 -10.28 4.20 1.23
C PHE A 126 -9.64 2.82 1.36
N LEU A 127 -10.36 1.79 0.93
CA LEU A 127 -9.84 0.45 0.85
C LEU A 127 -9.35 0.20 -0.58
N TYR A 128 -8.07 -0.12 -0.69
CA TYR A 128 -7.47 -0.68 -1.89
C TYR A 128 -7.02 -2.11 -1.60
N ARG A 129 -6.58 -2.80 -2.66
CA ARG A 129 -6.17 -4.21 -2.53
C ARG A 129 -4.97 -4.43 -1.62
N ASN A 130 -4.06 -3.46 -1.56
CA ASN A 130 -2.77 -3.58 -0.87
C ASN A 130 -2.60 -2.57 0.28
N VAL A 131 -3.55 -1.66 0.47
CA VAL A 131 -3.49 -0.63 1.50
C VAL A 131 -4.88 -0.18 1.88
N ILE A 132 -5.09 0.05 3.17
CA ILE A 132 -6.26 0.74 3.70
C ILE A 132 -5.79 2.11 4.19
N CYS A 133 -6.47 3.15 3.73
CA CYS A 133 -6.14 4.54 3.99
C CYS A 133 -7.28 5.17 4.80
N PHE A 134 -6.96 5.75 5.95
CA PHE A 134 -7.91 6.52 6.76
C PHE A 134 -7.57 8.00 6.64
N GLY A 135 -8.43 8.74 5.96
CA GLY A 135 -8.41 10.20 5.92
C GLY A 135 -9.09 10.77 7.13
N LEU A 136 -8.32 11.12 8.16
CA LEU A 136 -8.83 11.57 9.45
C LEU A 136 -8.49 13.03 9.71
N ASN A 137 -9.32 13.71 10.49
CA ASN A 137 -9.03 15.06 10.97
C ASN A 137 -7.77 15.02 11.86
N TYR A 138 -6.83 15.94 11.62
CA TYR A 138 -5.56 15.99 12.34
C TYR A 138 -5.71 16.27 13.85
N GLU A 139 -6.87 16.78 14.30
CA GLU A 139 -7.14 17.09 15.70
C GLU A 139 -7.57 15.90 16.56
N ARG A 140 -7.74 14.72 15.95
CA ARG A 140 -8.15 13.51 16.67
C ARG A 140 -7.08 12.96 17.62
N ASN A 141 -7.48 12.00 18.46
CA ASN A 141 -6.56 11.18 19.23
C ASN A 141 -5.93 10.09 18.35
N LEU A 142 -4.95 10.49 17.53
CA LEU A 142 -4.36 9.64 16.50
C LEU A 142 -3.79 8.31 17.01
N VAL A 143 -3.22 8.27 18.22
CA VAL A 143 -2.72 7.02 18.81
C VAL A 143 -3.87 6.08 19.17
N GLY A 144 -4.93 6.62 19.77
CA GLY A 144 -6.12 5.83 20.10
C GLY A 144 -6.86 5.33 18.86
N ASP A 145 -7.00 6.19 17.85
CA ASP A 145 -7.61 5.82 16.57
C ASP A 145 -6.76 4.79 15.82
N LEU A 146 -5.42 4.92 15.80
CA LEU A 146 -4.55 3.92 15.19
C LEU A 146 -4.68 2.56 15.88
N GLU A 147 -4.72 2.51 17.21
CA GLU A 147 -4.99 1.26 17.94
C GLU A 147 -6.35 0.67 17.57
N TYR A 148 -7.39 1.51 17.52
CA TYR A 148 -8.73 1.08 17.13
C TYR A 148 -8.75 0.50 15.70
N ILE A 149 -8.08 1.18 14.76
CA ILE A 149 -7.98 0.77 13.37
C ILE A 149 -7.25 -0.57 13.26
N ILE A 150 -6.09 -0.73 13.91
CA ILE A 150 -5.32 -1.97 13.86
C ILE A 150 -6.13 -3.12 14.47
N ASN A 151 -6.78 -2.91 15.61
CA ASN A 151 -7.67 -3.91 16.20
C ASN A 151 -8.83 -4.27 15.25
N THR A 152 -9.36 -3.28 14.51
CA THR A 152 -10.40 -3.51 13.50
C THR A 152 -9.88 -4.36 12.35
N ILE A 153 -8.68 -4.10 11.84
CA ILE A 153 -8.06 -4.91 10.78
C ILE A 153 -7.83 -6.34 11.28
N GLU A 154 -7.23 -6.51 12.46
CA GLU A 154 -6.89 -7.84 13.01
C GLU A 154 -8.08 -8.73 13.33
N SER A 155 -9.23 -8.14 13.66
CA SER A 155 -10.45 -8.87 14.00
C SER A 155 -11.39 -9.08 12.82
N ASN A 156 -10.87 -8.90 11.60
CA ASN A 156 -11.55 -9.08 10.33
C ASN A 156 -10.57 -9.74 9.34
N GLU A 157 -9.91 -10.83 9.77
CA GLU A 157 -8.88 -11.55 9.00
C GLU A 157 -9.40 -12.19 7.70
N GLU A 158 -10.71 -12.43 7.63
CA GLU A 158 -11.37 -12.85 6.40
C GLU A 158 -11.35 -11.75 5.32
N ILE A 159 -11.20 -10.49 5.72
CA ILE A 159 -11.06 -9.32 4.84
C ILE A 159 -9.62 -8.99 4.55
N PHE A 160 -8.83 -9.02 5.60
CA PHE A 160 -7.49 -8.52 5.63
C PHE A 160 -6.56 -9.69 5.87
N PHE A 161 -5.93 -10.14 4.80
CA PHE A 161 -4.92 -11.17 4.93
C PHE A 161 -3.65 -10.51 5.51
N LYS A 162 -3.20 -11.00 6.68
CA LYS A 162 -1.94 -10.57 7.29
C LYS A 162 -0.78 -11.01 6.40
N GLY A 163 -0.26 -10.08 5.61
CA GLY A 163 1.08 -10.13 5.03
C GLY A 163 1.32 -11.21 3.99
N ILE A 164 1.62 -10.74 2.78
CA ILE A 164 2.34 -11.46 1.74
C ILE A 164 1.57 -12.71 1.30
N MET A 165 0.49 -12.53 0.53
CA MET A 165 0.45 -13.28 -0.71
C MET A 165 1.78 -12.98 -1.36
N GLU A 166 2.73 -13.92 -1.30
CA GLU A 166 3.80 -13.91 -2.27
C GLU A 166 3.04 -13.81 -3.60
N PRO A 167 3.18 -12.70 -4.36
CA PRO A 167 2.47 -12.53 -5.62
C PRO A 167 2.67 -13.85 -6.34
N ARG A 168 1.57 -14.53 -6.72
CA ARG A 168 1.61 -15.97 -7.00
C ARG A 168 2.72 -16.22 -8.01
N PHE A 169 3.88 -16.65 -7.53
CA PHE A 169 5.09 -16.55 -8.34
C PHE A 169 5.23 -17.85 -9.10
N TYR A 170 4.78 -17.82 -10.34
CA TYR A 170 4.83 -18.98 -11.21
C TYR A 170 6.19 -19.04 -11.88
N LYS A 171 7.07 -19.91 -11.39
CA LYS A 171 8.40 -20.20 -11.99
C LYS A 171 8.34 -20.46 -13.51
N LYS A 172 7.22 -20.98 -14.02
CA LYS A 172 6.99 -21.21 -15.45
C LYS A 172 6.91 -19.93 -16.29
N ASN A 173 6.55 -18.80 -15.68
CA ASN A 173 6.47 -17.48 -16.34
C ASN A 173 7.86 -16.83 -16.49
N ILE A 174 8.90 -17.38 -15.86
CA ILE A 174 10.29 -16.93 -16.00
C ILE A 174 11.08 -17.86 -16.93
N PRO A 175 11.82 -17.31 -17.92
CA PRO A 175 12.69 -18.10 -18.80
C PRO A 175 13.69 -18.93 -18.01
N GLU A 176 13.95 -20.16 -18.47
CA GLU A 176 14.79 -21.11 -17.72
C GLU A 176 16.15 -20.55 -17.31
N LYS A 177 16.79 -19.81 -18.22
CA LYS A 177 18.09 -19.14 -18.02
C LYS A 177 18.10 -18.09 -16.90
N LEU A 178 16.93 -17.60 -16.47
CA LEU A 178 16.79 -16.54 -15.46
C LEU A 178 16.17 -17.07 -14.15
N ARG A 179 15.81 -18.36 -14.09
CA ARG A 179 15.14 -18.94 -12.91
C ARG A 179 16.02 -18.98 -11.68
N HIS A 180 17.34 -18.93 -11.82
CA HIS A 180 18.25 -18.82 -10.67
C HIS A 180 18.14 -17.47 -9.96
N LEU A 181 17.63 -16.42 -10.63
CA LEU A 181 17.41 -15.11 -10.04
C LEU A 181 16.14 -15.05 -9.16
N ILE A 182 15.27 -16.06 -9.21
CA ILE A 182 13.99 -16.07 -8.48
C ILE A 182 14.12 -15.71 -6.99
N PRO A 183 15.09 -16.26 -6.21
CA PRO A 183 15.27 -15.87 -4.82
C PRO A 183 15.58 -14.38 -4.64
N LEU A 184 16.30 -13.76 -5.60
CA LEU A 184 16.59 -12.34 -5.59
C LEU A 184 15.37 -11.51 -6.00
N ILE A 185 14.62 -11.95 -7.01
CA ILE A 185 13.39 -11.29 -7.46
C ILE A 185 12.40 -11.17 -6.28
N LYS A 186 12.16 -12.29 -5.58
CA LYS A 186 11.25 -12.31 -4.41
C LYS A 186 11.72 -11.39 -3.28
N LYS A 187 13.03 -11.25 -3.11
CA LYS A 187 13.61 -10.50 -2.00
C LYS A 187 13.76 -9.00 -2.29
N TRP A 188 14.05 -8.65 -3.54
CA TRP A 188 14.54 -7.31 -3.90
C TRP A 188 13.80 -6.68 -5.09
N GLY A 189 12.86 -7.38 -5.73
CA GLY A 189 12.06 -6.86 -6.86
C GLY A 189 10.99 -5.87 -6.40
N ILE A 190 11.39 -4.70 -5.89
CA ILE A 190 10.51 -3.66 -5.36
C ILE A 190 10.08 -2.70 -6.48
N SER A 191 8.78 -2.59 -6.73
CA SER A 191 8.22 -1.72 -7.79
C SER A 191 8.15 -0.24 -7.44
N ASP A 192 8.17 0.08 -6.14
CA ASP A 192 8.00 1.44 -5.64
C ASP A 192 9.37 2.11 -5.46
N ASP A 193 9.56 3.27 -6.08
CA ASP A 193 10.84 3.98 -6.13
C ASP A 193 11.30 4.48 -4.75
N ASP A 194 10.35 4.90 -3.90
CA ASP A 194 10.62 5.34 -2.54
C ASP A 194 11.06 4.14 -1.68
N GLU A 195 10.32 3.02 -1.74
CA GLU A 195 10.71 1.78 -1.03
C GLU A 195 12.06 1.24 -1.53
N ARG A 196 12.36 1.38 -2.82
CA ARG A 196 13.63 0.97 -3.42
C ARG A 196 14.79 1.86 -2.98
N THR A 197 14.58 3.17 -2.90
CA THR A 197 15.57 4.12 -2.37
C THR A 197 15.89 3.81 -0.90
N GLU A 198 14.86 3.60 -0.06
CA GLU A 198 15.05 3.21 1.34
C GLU A 198 15.81 1.88 1.47
N LEU A 199 15.56 0.93 0.55
CA LEU A 199 16.27 -0.34 0.50
C LEU A 199 17.76 -0.14 0.20
N ILE A 200 18.10 0.65 -0.82
CA ILE A 200 19.48 0.96 -1.22
C ILE A 200 20.25 1.59 -0.05
N ASP A 201 19.63 2.55 0.63
CA ASP A 201 20.22 3.24 1.79
C ASP A 201 20.48 2.29 2.96
N ALA A 202 19.63 1.28 3.13
CA ALA A 202 19.76 0.27 4.17
C ALA A 202 20.75 -0.86 3.83
N MET A 203 21.13 -1.03 2.55
CA MET A 203 22.03 -2.10 2.12
C MET A 203 23.49 -1.80 2.47
N SER A 204 24.18 -2.79 3.03
CA SER A 204 25.63 -2.73 3.18
C SER A 204 26.34 -2.81 1.81
N GLU A 205 27.53 -2.23 1.70
CA GLU A 205 28.36 -2.29 0.48
C GLU A 205 28.63 -3.73 0.00
N LYS A 206 28.75 -4.68 0.93
CA LYS A 206 28.87 -6.10 0.60
C LYS A 206 27.62 -6.65 -0.08
N GLN A 207 26.43 -6.27 0.40
CA GLN A 207 25.16 -6.67 -0.22
C GLN A 207 25.01 -6.05 -1.60
N LYS A 208 25.31 -4.76 -1.75
CA LYS A 208 25.26 -4.04 -3.04
C LYS A 208 26.14 -4.73 -4.09
N LYS A 209 27.43 -4.94 -3.77
CA LYS A 209 28.37 -5.63 -4.67
C LYS A 209 27.95 -7.04 -5.02
N LYS A 210 27.45 -7.80 -4.04
CA LYS A 210 26.95 -9.16 -4.29
C LYS A 210 25.79 -9.14 -5.27
N LEU A 211 24.80 -8.25 -5.06
CA LEU A 211 23.63 -8.16 -5.92
C LEU A 211 24.00 -7.75 -7.35
N VAL A 212 24.88 -6.75 -7.50
CA VAL A 212 25.39 -6.30 -8.81
C VAL A 212 26.09 -7.43 -9.57
N ASN A 213 26.96 -8.18 -8.89
CA ASN A 213 27.71 -9.27 -9.53
C ASN A 213 26.81 -10.45 -9.94
N GLU A 214 25.68 -10.65 -9.25
CA GLU A 214 24.78 -11.78 -9.49
C GLU A 214 23.75 -11.46 -10.59
N VAL A 215 23.31 -10.20 -10.72
CA VAL A 215 22.24 -9.82 -11.66
C VAL A 215 22.76 -9.16 -12.93
N SER A 216 23.76 -8.27 -12.86
CA SER A 216 24.24 -7.50 -14.03
C SER A 216 24.69 -8.35 -15.22
N PRO A 217 25.30 -9.54 -15.06
CA PRO A 217 25.65 -10.40 -16.19
C PRO A 217 24.46 -10.88 -17.02
N HIS A 218 23.24 -10.80 -16.48
CA HIS A 218 22.00 -11.27 -17.11
C HIS A 218 21.14 -10.15 -17.69
N PHE A 219 21.62 -8.90 -17.69
CA PHE A 219 20.83 -7.75 -18.16
C PHE A 219 20.34 -7.91 -19.60
N ASN A 220 21.14 -8.49 -20.48
CA ASN A 220 20.74 -8.73 -21.87
C ASN A 220 19.55 -9.71 -21.93
N GLU A 221 19.63 -10.83 -21.23
CA GLU A 221 18.56 -11.82 -21.18
C GLU A 221 17.30 -11.29 -20.49
N VAL A 222 17.45 -10.45 -19.45
CA VAL A 222 16.33 -9.76 -18.82
C VAL A 222 15.65 -8.83 -19.84
N ASN A 223 16.41 -7.99 -20.53
CA ASN A 223 15.88 -7.07 -21.52
C ASN A 223 15.22 -7.81 -22.69
N GLU A 224 15.82 -8.88 -23.20
CA GLU A 224 15.21 -9.74 -24.23
C GLU A 224 13.85 -10.29 -23.77
N PHE A 225 13.77 -10.76 -22.52
CA PHE A 225 12.53 -11.27 -21.95
C PHE A 225 11.47 -10.18 -21.78
N LEU A 226 11.82 -9.01 -21.22
CA LEU A 226 10.88 -7.91 -21.05
C LEU A 226 10.39 -7.37 -22.39
N ASN A 227 11.28 -7.25 -23.38
CA ASN A 227 10.94 -6.81 -24.73
C ASN A 227 10.06 -7.81 -25.49
N SER A 228 10.06 -9.09 -25.09
CA SER A 228 9.22 -10.12 -25.74
C SER A 228 7.71 -9.90 -25.55
N PHE A 229 7.30 -9.08 -24.57
CA PHE A 229 5.90 -8.72 -24.37
C PHE A 229 5.40 -7.72 -25.43
N GLY A 230 6.27 -6.88 -25.98
CA GLY A 230 5.88 -5.81 -26.91
C GLY A 230 4.79 -4.92 -26.28
N ASP A 231 3.66 -4.78 -26.97
CA ASP A 231 2.50 -4.03 -26.48
C ASP A 231 1.58 -4.83 -25.55
N ASN A 232 1.87 -6.11 -25.29
CA ASN A 232 1.07 -6.94 -24.41
C ASN A 232 1.37 -6.63 -22.93
N PRO A 233 0.39 -6.78 -22.03
CA PRO A 233 0.62 -6.60 -20.60
C PRO A 233 1.65 -7.61 -20.08
N MET A 234 2.60 -7.12 -19.28
CA MET A 234 3.59 -7.96 -18.61
C MET A 234 2.94 -8.84 -17.54
N SER A 235 3.47 -10.05 -17.36
CA SER A 235 3.17 -10.86 -16.17
C SER A 235 3.77 -10.23 -14.91
N GLU A 236 3.20 -10.49 -13.74
CA GLU A 236 3.74 -10.03 -12.45
C GLU A 236 5.22 -10.42 -12.27
N GLU A 237 5.61 -11.64 -12.67
CA GLU A 237 7.00 -12.08 -12.53
C GLU A 237 7.96 -11.32 -13.46
N ALA A 238 7.49 -10.90 -14.63
CA ALA A 238 8.26 -10.06 -15.54
C ALA A 238 8.44 -8.66 -14.96
N MET A 239 7.38 -8.06 -14.39
CA MET A 239 7.47 -6.78 -13.70
C MET A 239 8.47 -6.84 -12.53
N LEU A 240 8.38 -7.87 -11.68
CA LEU A 240 9.30 -8.04 -10.54
C LEU A 240 10.76 -8.24 -10.98
N LEU A 241 10.98 -8.95 -12.09
CA LEU A 241 12.32 -9.11 -12.66
C LEU A 241 12.85 -7.80 -13.23
N GLY A 242 12.00 -7.00 -13.88
CA GLY A 242 12.33 -5.64 -14.32
C GLY A 242 12.73 -4.75 -13.14
N ASN A 243 11.93 -4.74 -12.07
CA ASN A 243 12.23 -3.99 -10.85
C ASN A 243 13.56 -4.40 -10.20
N LEU A 244 13.91 -5.70 -10.24
CA LEU A 244 15.20 -6.19 -9.75
C LEU A 244 16.36 -5.64 -10.61
N ALA A 245 16.21 -5.63 -11.94
CA ALA A 245 17.22 -5.11 -12.85
C ALA A 245 17.38 -3.58 -12.71
N GLU A 246 16.28 -2.86 -12.48
CA GLU A 246 16.27 -1.43 -12.19
C GLU A 246 17.01 -1.12 -10.89
N LEU A 247 16.71 -1.82 -9.79
CA LEU A 247 17.46 -1.71 -8.53
C LEU A 247 18.96 -1.90 -8.76
N VAL A 248 19.36 -2.93 -9.51
CA VAL A 248 20.79 -3.18 -9.77
C VAL A 248 21.41 -2.08 -10.61
N SER A 249 20.67 -1.50 -11.55
CA SER A 249 21.12 -0.37 -12.36
C SER A 249 21.36 0.88 -11.51
N GLU A 250 20.46 1.17 -10.57
CA GLU A 250 20.63 2.26 -9.58
C GLU A 250 21.84 2.04 -8.68
N LEU A 251 22.11 0.80 -8.28
CA LEU A 251 23.30 0.44 -7.50
C LEU A 251 24.62 0.59 -8.26
N ILE A 252 24.59 0.53 -9.61
CA ILE A 252 25.77 0.76 -10.45
C ILE A 252 26.00 2.26 -10.69
N ALA A 253 24.91 3.04 -10.74
CA ALA A 253 24.96 4.48 -10.97
C ALA A 253 25.42 5.30 -9.74
N ASN A 254 25.24 4.74 -8.54
CA ASN A 254 25.65 5.33 -7.26
C ASN A 254 27.07 4.88 -6.85
#